data_AF-A0A9E2Y9I2-F1
#
_entry.id   AF-A0A9E2Y9I2-F1
#
_cell.length_a   1.000
_cell.length_b   1.000
_cell.length_c   1.000
_cell.angle_alpha   90.00
_cell.angle_beta   90.00
_cell.angle_gamma   90.00
#
_symmetry.space_group_name_H-M   'P 1'
#
loop_
_entity.id
_entity.type
_entity.pdbx_description
1 polymer ?
#
loop_
_entity_poly.entity_id
_entity_poly.type
_entity_poly.pdbx_seq_one_letter_code
_entity_poly.pdbx_strand_id
1 'polypeptide(L)'
;MTAMMAIRAIITWLVHLGIWMLLVSTLSIRDFAIGVVAASLTTIFVMRTAGQMKVKFHPTARHWAEIWRIPWYMLSGTFEILQALGKQLFTKEGAPSFVATVPFDCGGDDSQSAGRRALAVTYTTLTPNFVIFGIVERTATSPDLLLYHQVIPGEVLQMTQNLGARP
;
A
#
# COMPACT_ATOMS: atom_id res chain seq x y z
N MET A 1 -14.69 20.87 -19.36
CA MET A 1 -13.78 19.84 -18.80
C MET A 1 -12.38 20.17 -19.32
N THR A 2 -11.40 20.41 -18.45
CA THR A 2 -10.03 20.74 -18.90
C THR A 2 -9.37 19.49 -19.49
N ALA A 3 -8.48 19.65 -20.48
CA ALA A 3 -7.81 18.52 -21.14
C ALA A 3 -7.13 17.56 -20.13
N MET A 4 -6.57 18.12 -19.05
CA MET A 4 -5.95 17.35 -17.98
C MET A 4 -6.95 16.50 -17.16
N MET A 5 -8.19 16.96 -16.97
CA MET A 5 -9.23 16.14 -16.34
C MET A 5 -9.67 14.98 -17.23
N ALA A 6 -9.75 15.22 -18.55
CA ALA A 6 -10.10 14.19 -19.51
C ALA A 6 -9.04 13.07 -19.55
N ILE A 7 -7.76 13.44 -19.60
CA ILE A 7 -6.64 12.49 -19.56
C ILE A 7 -6.68 11.65 -18.28
N ARG A 8 -6.86 12.30 -17.12
CA ARG A 8 -6.97 11.58 -15.84
C ARG A 8 -8.13 10.58 -15.85
N ALA A 9 -9.30 10.99 -16.31
CA ALA A 9 -10.47 10.11 -16.39
C ALA A 9 -10.21 8.90 -17.32
N ILE A 10 -9.58 9.11 -18.48
CA ILE A 10 -9.24 8.03 -19.41
C ILE A 10 -8.23 7.06 -18.79
N ILE A 11 -7.16 7.56 -18.15
CA ILE A 11 -6.17 6.71 -17.49
C ILE A 11 -6.83 5.90 -16.38
N THR A 12 -7.61 6.54 -15.51
CA THR A 12 -8.34 5.87 -14.43
C THR A 12 -9.30 4.81 -14.97
N TRP A 13 -10.03 5.12 -16.05
CA TRP A 13 -10.91 4.16 -16.71
C TRP A 13 -10.16 2.96 -17.28
N LEU A 14 -9.04 3.18 -17.96
CA LEU A 14 -8.19 2.10 -18.48
C LEU A 14 -7.63 1.22 -17.37
N VAL A 15 -7.24 1.80 -16.23
CA VAL A 15 -6.78 1.03 -15.05
C VAL A 15 -7.91 0.17 -14.50
N HIS A 16 -9.12 0.71 -14.31
CA HIS A 16 -10.25 -0.07 -13.82
C HIS A 16 -10.66 -1.19 -14.79
N LEU A 17 -10.65 -0.90 -16.10
CA LEU A 17 -10.93 -1.91 -17.11
C LEU A 17 -9.84 -2.99 -17.12
N GLY A 18 -8.57 -2.61 -17.01
CA GLY A 18 -7.45 -3.55 -16.90
C GLY A 18 -7.58 -4.47 -15.68
N ILE A 19 -7.92 -3.91 -14.51
CA ILE A 19 -8.21 -4.69 -13.30
C ILE A 19 -9.39 -5.65 -13.52
N TRP A 20 -10.47 -5.18 -14.16
CA TRP A 20 -11.59 -6.05 -14.50
C TRP A 20 -11.15 -7.22 -15.39
N MET A 21 -10.37 -6.95 -16.44
CA MET A 21 -9.88 -7.99 -17.34
C MET A 21 -8.94 -8.99 -16.68
N LEU A 22 -8.21 -8.58 -15.62
CA LEU A 22 -7.41 -9.49 -14.80
C LEU A 22 -8.25 -10.35 -13.84
N LEU A 23 -9.45 -9.89 -13.47
CA LEU A 23 -10.34 -10.56 -12.54
C LEU A 23 -11.22 -11.62 -13.21
N VAL A 24 -11.63 -11.39 -14.46
CA VAL A 24 -12.46 -12.34 -15.21
C VAL A 24 -11.64 -13.55 -15.65
N SER A 25 -12.21 -14.74 -15.54
CA SER A 25 -11.56 -15.99 -15.93
C SER A 25 -11.57 -16.24 -17.44
N THR A 26 -12.45 -15.56 -18.18
CA THR A 26 -12.61 -15.70 -19.63
C THR A 26 -12.54 -14.35 -20.33
N LEU A 27 -11.82 -14.28 -21.46
CA LEU A 27 -11.79 -13.11 -22.33
C LEU A 27 -12.92 -13.17 -23.36
N SER A 28 -14.16 -13.14 -22.91
CA SER A 28 -15.32 -13.09 -23.80
C SER A 28 -15.72 -11.65 -24.13
N ILE A 29 -16.35 -11.45 -25.30
CA ILE A 29 -16.91 -10.14 -25.69
C ILE A 29 -17.94 -9.65 -24.65
N ARG A 30 -18.68 -10.58 -24.04
CA ARG A 30 -19.66 -10.28 -23.00
C ARG A 30 -18.98 -9.72 -21.75
N ASP A 31 -17.91 -10.37 -21.30
CA ASP A 31 -17.15 -9.94 -20.11
C ASP A 31 -16.48 -8.58 -20.34
N PHE A 32 -15.97 -8.36 -21.55
CA PHE A 32 -15.43 -7.06 -21.95
C PHE A 32 -16.50 -5.96 -21.91
N ALA A 33 -17.69 -6.22 -22.48
CA ALA A 33 -18.79 -5.25 -22.48
C ALA A 33 -19.26 -4.88 -21.07
N ILE A 34 -19.39 -5.87 -20.18
CA ILE A 34 -19.71 -5.64 -18.76
C ILE A 34 -18.58 -4.84 -18.09
N GLY A 35 -17.32 -5.18 -18.37
CA GLY A 35 -16.15 -4.48 -17.86
C GLY A 35 -16.10 -3.00 -18.26
N VAL A 36 -16.42 -2.68 -19.51
CA VAL A 36 -16.51 -1.29 -19.99
C VAL A 36 -17.54 -0.50 -19.17
N VAL A 37 -18.72 -1.08 -18.93
CA VAL A 37 -19.78 -0.43 -18.12
C VAL A 37 -19.32 -0.27 -16.67
N ALA A 38 -18.80 -1.33 -16.05
CA ALA A 38 -18.32 -1.33 -14.67
C ALA A 38 -17.18 -0.31 -14.47
N ALA A 39 -16.16 -0.33 -15.31
CA ALA A 39 -15.04 0.60 -15.27
C ALA A 39 -15.50 2.07 -15.43
N SER A 40 -16.50 2.31 -16.28
CA SER A 40 -17.09 3.64 -16.45
C SER A 40 -17.77 4.13 -15.18
N LEU A 41 -18.64 3.31 -14.59
CA LEU A 41 -19.34 3.64 -13.34
C LEU A 41 -18.35 3.88 -12.19
N THR A 42 -17.36 3.01 -12.03
CA THR A 42 -16.32 3.15 -11.00
C THR A 42 -15.50 4.41 -11.22
N THR A 43 -15.12 4.74 -12.47
CA THR A 43 -14.38 5.96 -12.77
C THR A 43 -15.17 7.21 -12.45
N ILE A 44 -16.47 7.25 -12.79
CA ILE A 44 -17.36 8.36 -12.43
C ILE A 44 -17.42 8.53 -10.91
N PHE A 45 -17.61 7.42 -10.18
CA PHE A 45 -17.65 7.42 -8.73
C PHE A 45 -16.34 7.95 -8.12
N VAL A 46 -15.20 7.40 -8.52
CA VAL A 46 -13.87 7.81 -8.02
C VAL A 46 -13.62 9.30 -8.29
N MET A 47 -13.92 9.78 -9.50
CA MET A 47 -13.70 11.20 -9.86
C MET A 47 -14.60 12.14 -9.05
N ARG A 48 -15.83 11.73 -8.73
CA ARG A 48 -16.76 12.50 -7.88
C ARG A 48 -16.28 12.54 -6.43
N THR A 49 -15.96 11.38 -5.87
CA THR A 49 -15.60 11.26 -4.45
C THR A 49 -14.23 11.88 -4.17
N ALA A 50 -13.25 11.71 -5.06
CA ALA A 50 -11.93 12.34 -4.93
C ALA A 50 -12.03 13.87 -4.96
N GLY A 51 -12.92 14.42 -5.81
CA GLY A 51 -13.19 15.86 -5.85
C GLY A 51 -13.82 16.39 -4.55
N GLN A 52 -14.73 15.63 -3.94
CA GLN A 52 -15.41 16.01 -2.70
C GLN A 52 -14.50 15.92 -1.47
N MET A 53 -13.74 14.83 -1.34
CA MET A 53 -12.90 14.58 -0.16
C MET A 53 -11.61 15.40 -0.16
N LYS A 54 -11.32 16.18 -1.21
CA LYS A 54 -10.06 16.92 -1.41
C LYS A 54 -8.82 16.04 -1.20
N VAL A 55 -8.95 14.73 -1.40
CA VAL A 55 -7.85 13.77 -1.23
C VAL A 55 -6.86 14.02 -2.35
N LYS A 56 -5.69 14.54 -1.99
CA LYS A 56 -4.60 14.75 -2.94
C LYS A 56 -3.57 13.65 -2.74
N PHE A 57 -3.67 12.59 -3.54
CA PHE A 57 -2.68 11.52 -3.59
C PHE A 57 -1.78 11.73 -4.81
N HIS A 58 -0.59 12.29 -4.60
CA HIS A 58 0.39 12.54 -5.67
C HIS A 58 1.78 12.06 -5.25
N PRO A 59 1.97 10.75 -5.01
CA PRO A 59 3.30 10.21 -4.76
C PRO A 59 4.22 10.42 -5.96
N THR A 60 5.53 10.50 -5.72
CA THR A 60 6.53 10.61 -6.79
C THR A 60 6.66 9.28 -7.54
N ALA A 61 7.14 9.33 -8.77
CA ALA A 61 7.49 8.13 -9.53
C ALA A 61 8.50 7.24 -8.78
N ARG A 62 9.42 7.85 -8.01
CA ARG A 62 10.37 7.14 -7.15
C ARG A 62 9.65 6.35 -6.05
N HIS A 63 8.65 6.92 -5.39
CA HIS A 63 7.87 6.20 -4.38
C HIS A 63 7.05 5.06 -5.00
N TRP A 64 6.50 5.27 -6.20
CA TRP A 64 5.80 4.23 -6.93
C TRP A 64 6.71 3.08 -7.32
N ALA A 65 7.94 3.36 -7.74
CA ALA A 65 8.90 2.35 -8.15
C ALA A 65 9.09 1.28 -7.07
N GLU A 66 9.04 1.64 -5.78
CA GLU A 66 9.18 0.68 -4.67
C GLU A 66 8.21 -0.53 -4.75
N ILE A 67 7.12 -0.44 -5.50
CA ILE A 67 6.20 -1.56 -5.75
C ILE A 67 6.89 -2.80 -6.33
N TRP A 68 8.00 -2.65 -7.07
CA TRP A 68 8.71 -3.78 -7.68
C TRP A 68 9.28 -4.75 -6.63
N ARG A 69 9.46 -4.31 -5.38
CA ARG A 69 9.98 -5.12 -4.28
C ARG A 69 8.90 -5.98 -3.61
N ILE A 70 7.63 -5.64 -3.80
CA ILE A 70 6.51 -6.32 -3.14
C ILE A 70 6.48 -7.82 -3.43
N PRO A 71 6.65 -8.32 -4.68
CA PRO A 71 6.64 -9.75 -4.94
C PRO A 71 7.72 -10.50 -4.14
N TRP A 72 8.93 -9.93 -4.03
CA TRP A 72 10.00 -10.54 -3.25
C TRP A 72 9.66 -10.58 -1.75
N TYR A 73 9.19 -9.47 -1.18
CA TYR A 73 8.82 -9.42 0.24
C TYR A 73 7.56 -10.23 0.57
N MET A 74 6.66 -10.43 -0.39
CA MET A 74 5.54 -11.36 -0.24
C MET A 74 6.05 -12.79 -0.07
N LEU A 75 7.02 -13.22 -0.89
CA LEU A 75 7.60 -14.56 -0.78
C LEU A 75 8.41 -14.72 0.52
N SER A 76 9.31 -13.79 0.83
CA SER A 76 10.15 -13.88 2.03
C SER A 76 9.31 -13.80 3.30
N GLY A 77 8.36 -12.86 3.38
CA GLY A 77 7.46 -12.74 4.53
C GLY A 77 6.52 -13.94 4.68
N THR A 78 6.06 -14.54 3.58
CA THR A 78 5.27 -15.79 3.65
C THR A 78 6.11 -16.92 4.23
N PHE A 79 7.37 -17.03 3.79
CA PHE A 79 8.29 -18.04 4.33
C PHE A 79 8.55 -17.83 5.83
N GLU A 80 8.73 -16.59 6.29
CA GLU A 80 8.86 -16.24 7.70
C GLU A 80 7.63 -16.66 8.51
N ILE A 81 6.41 -16.39 8.03
CA ILE A 81 5.18 -16.86 8.70
C ILE A 81 5.14 -18.39 8.76
N LEU A 82 5.47 -19.08 7.65
CA LEU A 82 5.48 -20.54 7.61
C LEU A 82 6.51 -21.13 8.60
N GLN A 83 7.66 -20.49 8.77
CA GLN A 83 8.64 -20.86 9.79
C GLN A 83 8.09 -20.66 11.20
N ALA A 84 7.48 -19.52 11.51
CA ALA A 84 6.87 -19.24 12.81
C ALA A 84 5.77 -20.28 13.13
N LEU A 85 4.90 -20.56 12.16
CA LEU A 85 3.84 -21.56 12.29
C LEU A 85 4.41 -22.97 12.49
N GLY A 86 5.41 -23.36 11.70
CA GLY A 86 6.09 -24.64 11.85
C GLY A 86 6.68 -24.79 13.25
N LYS A 87 7.41 -23.77 13.72
CA LYS A 87 7.95 -23.75 15.08
C LYS A 87 6.83 -23.92 16.12
N GLN A 88 5.77 -23.12 16.03
CA GLN A 88 4.63 -23.21 16.95
C GLN A 88 3.97 -24.60 16.96
N LEU A 89 3.80 -25.23 15.79
CA LEU A 89 3.20 -26.56 15.67
C LEU A 89 4.07 -27.66 16.30
N PHE A 90 5.39 -27.59 16.13
CA PHE A 90 6.30 -28.65 16.57
C PHE A 90 6.84 -28.45 17.99
N THR A 91 7.00 -27.22 18.47
CA THR A 91 7.52 -26.94 19.82
C THR A 91 6.44 -26.60 20.83
N LYS A 92 5.20 -26.30 20.38
CA LYS A 92 4.10 -25.74 21.19
C LYS A 92 4.45 -24.41 21.89
N GLU A 93 5.57 -23.79 21.52
CA GLU A 93 5.87 -22.42 21.95
C GLU A 93 4.92 -21.45 21.24
N GLY A 94 4.47 -20.41 21.93
CA GLY A 94 3.68 -19.35 21.30
C GLY A 94 4.47 -18.66 20.19
N ALA A 95 3.79 -18.24 19.13
CA ALA A 95 4.43 -17.41 18.11
C ALA A 95 4.98 -16.13 18.77
N PRO A 96 6.23 -15.74 18.49
CA PRO A 96 6.71 -14.43 18.88
C PRO A 96 5.79 -13.36 18.28
N SER A 97 5.57 -12.29 19.03
CA SER A 97 4.78 -11.15 18.59
C SER A 97 5.52 -9.92 19.04
N PHE A 98 5.96 -9.10 18.09
CA PHE A 98 6.83 -7.97 18.35
C PHE A 98 6.15 -6.69 17.89
N VAL A 99 6.00 -5.73 18.80
CA VAL A 99 5.50 -4.39 18.48
C VAL A 99 6.62 -3.41 18.71
N ALA A 100 6.92 -2.61 17.69
CA ALA A 100 8.01 -1.65 17.73
C ALA A 100 7.65 -0.36 17.00
N THR A 101 8.46 0.66 17.25
CA THR A 101 8.38 1.95 16.59
C THR A 101 9.68 2.24 15.88
N VAL A 102 9.61 2.86 14.71
CA VAL A 102 10.78 3.43 14.02
C VAL A 102 10.53 4.91 13.75
N PRO A 103 11.52 5.80 13.95
CA PRO A 103 11.42 7.18 13.48
C PRO A 103 11.03 7.24 12.01
N PHE A 104 10.07 8.10 11.68
CA PHE A 104 9.51 8.20 10.35
C PHE A 104 9.41 9.66 9.91
N ASP A 105 9.87 9.95 8.70
CA ASP A 105 9.73 11.26 8.10
C ASP A 105 8.33 11.42 7.49
N CYS A 106 7.42 12.07 8.23
CA CYS A 106 6.05 12.33 7.76
C CYS A 106 5.97 13.34 6.61
N GLY A 107 6.99 14.17 6.41
CA GLY A 107 6.91 15.32 5.51
C GLY A 107 5.91 16.37 6.00
N GLY A 108 5.33 17.14 5.07
CA GLY A 108 4.37 18.20 5.36
C GLY A 108 2.90 17.81 5.14
N ASP A 109 2.03 18.82 5.17
CA ASP A 109 0.60 18.73 4.83
C ASP A 109 0.35 18.86 3.31
N ASP A 110 1.30 18.42 2.51
CA ASP A 110 1.21 18.42 1.06
C ASP A 110 0.82 17.04 0.51
N SER A 111 0.36 17.02 -0.75
CA SER A 111 -0.15 15.81 -1.40
C SER A 111 0.90 14.73 -1.67
N GLN A 112 2.17 15.12 -1.78
CA GLN A 112 3.28 14.22 -2.03
C GLN A 112 3.68 13.53 -0.73
N SER A 113 3.75 14.28 0.37
CA SER A 113 3.95 13.74 1.72
C SER A 113 2.80 12.81 2.13
N ALA A 114 1.55 13.21 1.92
CA ALA A 114 0.39 12.35 2.15
C ALA A 114 0.44 11.06 1.33
N GLY A 115 0.79 11.15 0.04
CA GLY A 115 0.97 9.98 -0.83
C GLY A 115 2.09 9.06 -0.35
N ARG A 116 3.24 9.61 0.08
CA ARG A 116 4.36 8.85 0.64
C ARG A 116 3.95 8.08 1.90
N ARG A 117 3.25 8.74 2.84
CA ARG A 117 2.74 8.10 4.06
C ARG A 117 1.80 6.94 3.74
N ALA A 118 0.84 7.17 2.84
CA ALA A 118 -0.10 6.14 2.42
C ALA A 118 0.62 4.94 1.75
N LEU A 119 1.62 5.18 0.90
CA LEU A 119 2.43 4.11 0.30
C LEU A 119 3.28 3.37 1.35
N ALA A 120 3.89 4.07 2.32
CA ALA A 120 4.66 3.45 3.39
C ALA A 120 3.79 2.48 4.21
N VAL A 121 2.60 2.91 4.61
CA VAL A 121 1.63 2.07 5.33
C VAL A 121 1.20 0.88 4.47
N THR A 122 0.78 1.15 3.24
CA THR A 122 0.20 0.14 2.33
C THR A 122 1.24 -0.92 1.96
N TYR A 123 2.40 -0.51 1.45
CA TYR A 123 3.42 -1.46 0.99
C TYR A 123 3.96 -2.30 2.14
N THR A 124 4.24 -1.68 3.29
CA THR A 124 4.77 -2.43 4.44
C THR A 124 3.75 -3.44 4.95
N THR A 125 2.47 -3.06 5.08
CA THR A 125 1.41 -3.96 5.55
C THR A 125 1.04 -5.06 4.54
N LEU A 126 1.28 -4.84 3.24
CA LEU A 126 1.11 -5.87 2.22
C LEU A 126 2.12 -7.02 2.39
N THR A 127 3.25 -6.79 3.06
CA THR A 127 4.24 -7.85 3.30
C THR A 127 3.82 -8.70 4.50
N PRO A 128 3.82 -10.03 4.42
CA PRO A 128 3.15 -10.86 5.42
C PRO A 128 3.71 -10.71 6.85
N ASN A 129 5.01 -10.43 7.00
CA ASN A 129 5.62 -10.31 8.33
C ASN A 129 5.41 -8.93 8.99
N PHE A 130 4.77 -7.96 8.33
CA PHE A 130 4.59 -6.62 8.90
C PHE A 130 3.13 -6.17 8.89
N VAL A 131 2.70 -5.53 9.97
CA VAL A 131 1.43 -4.80 10.02
C VAL A 131 1.69 -3.40 10.59
N ILE A 132 1.38 -2.36 9.83
CA ILE A 132 1.47 -0.99 10.33
C ILE A 132 0.17 -0.66 11.09
N PHE A 133 0.30 -0.30 12.37
CA PHE A 133 -0.85 0.16 13.17
C PHE A 133 -1.16 1.63 12.93
N GLY A 134 -0.14 2.43 12.65
CA GLY A 134 -0.33 3.83 12.34
C GLY A 134 0.97 4.62 12.38
N ILE A 135 0.81 5.90 12.08
CA ILE A 135 1.84 6.91 12.25
C ILE A 135 1.45 7.72 13.47
N VAL A 136 2.31 7.72 14.48
CA VAL A 136 2.15 8.52 15.69
C VAL A 136 2.77 9.88 15.41
N GLU A 137 1.92 10.90 15.41
CA GLU A 137 2.34 12.27 15.13
C GLU A 137 3.25 12.83 16.23
N ARG A 138 4.23 13.60 15.78
CA ARG A 138 5.21 14.35 16.57
C ARG A 138 4.55 15.15 17.70
N THR A 139 5.18 15.12 18.87
CA THR A 139 5.00 16.13 19.92
C THR A 139 6.16 17.13 19.90
N ALA A 140 6.12 18.19 20.71
CA ALA A 140 7.21 19.18 20.79
C ALA A 140 8.60 18.58 21.12
N THR A 141 8.65 17.33 21.59
CA THR A 141 9.87 16.68 22.09
C THR A 141 10.22 15.36 21.38
N SER A 142 9.47 14.92 20.37
CA SER A 142 9.66 13.58 19.78
C SER A 142 9.39 13.57 18.28
N PRO A 143 10.20 12.86 17.46
CA PRO A 143 9.95 12.74 16.02
C PRO A 143 8.65 11.97 15.76
N ASP A 144 8.12 12.07 14.54
CA ASP A 144 7.02 11.19 14.13
C ASP A 144 7.51 9.73 14.10
N LEU A 145 6.64 8.81 14.51
CA LEU A 145 6.98 7.39 14.63
C LEU A 145 6.05 6.55 13.77
N LEU A 146 6.60 5.58 13.06
CA LEU A 146 5.83 4.51 12.42
C LEU A 146 5.73 3.36 13.43
N LEU A 147 4.51 3.07 13.89
CA LEU A 147 4.21 1.97 14.81
C LEU A 147 3.83 0.74 14.00
N TYR A 148 4.52 -0.36 14.24
CA TYR A 148 4.32 -1.61 13.50
C TYR A 148 4.41 -2.84 14.38
N HIS A 149 3.81 -3.91 13.88
CA HIS A 149 3.90 -5.26 14.41
C HIS A 149 4.62 -6.17 13.44
N GLN A 150 5.41 -7.09 14.00
CA GLN A 150 6.03 -8.20 13.29
C GLN A 150 5.69 -9.53 13.92
N VAL A 151 5.55 -10.56 13.08
CA VAL A 151 5.43 -11.95 13.53
C VAL A 151 6.81 -12.46 13.97
N ILE A 152 7.81 -12.33 13.11
CA ILE A 152 9.21 -12.61 13.43
C ILE A 152 9.98 -11.29 13.46
N PRO A 153 10.67 -10.94 14.57
CA PRO A 153 11.50 -9.76 14.63
C PRO A 153 12.53 -9.73 13.49
N GLY A 154 12.62 -8.59 12.81
CA GLY A 154 13.53 -8.40 11.69
C GLY A 154 13.78 -6.93 11.40
N GLU A 155 14.70 -6.66 10.47
CA GLU A 155 15.03 -5.29 10.06
C GLU A 155 13.85 -4.61 9.35
N VAL A 156 13.75 -3.29 9.49
CA VAL A 156 12.78 -2.48 8.73
C VAL A 156 13.06 -2.62 7.24
N LEU A 157 12.04 -2.96 6.45
CA LEU A 157 12.18 -3.21 5.02
C LEU A 157 12.79 -2.01 4.28
N GLN A 158 13.67 -2.28 3.31
CA GLN A 158 14.34 -1.23 2.54
C GLN A 158 13.33 -0.30 1.83
N MET A 159 12.20 -0.83 1.36
CA MET A 159 11.16 0.01 0.76
C MET A 159 10.54 0.98 1.78
N THR A 160 10.35 0.56 3.03
CA THR A 160 9.82 1.40 4.11
C THR A 160 10.84 2.48 4.49
N GLN A 161 12.13 2.13 4.52
CA GLN A 161 13.22 3.10 4.70
C GLN A 161 13.24 4.14 3.57
N ASN A 162 13.13 3.69 2.32
CA ASN A 162 13.07 4.57 1.14
C ASN A 162 11.83 5.48 1.13
N LEU A 163 10.77 5.11 1.85
CA LEU A 163 9.55 5.88 2.01
C LEU A 163 9.55 6.76 3.28
N GLY A 164 10.62 6.75 4.07
CA GLY A 164 10.82 7.71 5.17
C GLY A 164 11.18 7.12 6.52
N ALA A 165 11.21 5.79 6.70
CA ALA A 165 11.65 5.19 7.96
C ALA A 165 13.17 5.32 8.17
N ARG A 166 13.58 5.55 9.42
CA ARG A 166 14.98 5.76 9.83
C ARG A 166 15.28 4.87 11.04
N PRO A 167 15.61 3.58 10.83
CA PRO A 167 15.96 2.65 11.90
C PRO A 167 17.25 3.05 12.64
#